data_AF-A0A7J6GLP1-F1
#
_entry.id   AF-A0A7J6GLP1-F1
#
_cell.length_a   1.000
_cell.length_b   1.000
_cell.length_c   1.000
_cell.angle_alpha   90.00
_cell.angle_beta   90.00
_cell.angle_gamma   90.00
#
_symmetry.space_group_name_H-M   'P 1'
#
loop_
_entity.id
_entity.type
_entity.pdbx_description
1 polymer ?
#
loop_
_entity_poly.entity_id
_entity_poly.type
_entity_poly.pdbx_seq_one_letter_code
_entity_poly.pdbx_strand_id
1 'polypeptide(L)'
;MAISLRCFSLCSFTIFLLILIVSVKASTTQKNDEVVQSRKLVTQELQSLKNSSMVESLDDNNDEDTWNNEHAVENPEEIASMVDMNIRNHTERRKLGYFSCGTGNPIDDCWRCDRRWHLRRKHLANCAIGFGRNAVGGRDGKYYVVNNPRDDDPVNPRPGTLRHAVIQDRPLWIVFKRDMVITLKQELLMNSFKTIDARGVNVHIAYGACITIQFVTNVIIHGLHIHDCKPTGNAMVRSSPSHYGWRTMADGDAISIFGSSHIWIDHNSLSNCADGLVDAIMGSTALTISNNYFTHHNEVILLGHSDSYTRDKQMQVTIAYNHFGEGLIQRMPRHGYFHVVNNDYTHWEMYAIGGSANPTINSQGNRYLAPVNPFAKEVTKRVDTDTVQELQVPHVAALEFL
;
A
#
# COMPACT_ATOMS: atom_id res chain seq x y z
N MET A 1 -75.38 -10.47 -19.18
CA MET A 1 -74.65 -9.76 -18.10
C MET A 1 -73.22 -9.53 -18.55
N ALA A 2 -72.94 -8.39 -19.17
CA ALA A 2 -71.61 -8.01 -19.63
C ALA A 2 -71.06 -6.96 -18.66
N ILE A 3 -70.47 -7.43 -17.55
CA ILE A 3 -69.73 -6.57 -16.62
C ILE A 3 -68.25 -6.76 -16.92
N SER A 4 -67.73 -5.82 -17.71
CA SER A 4 -66.35 -5.32 -17.75
C SER A 4 -65.21 -6.28 -17.37
N LEU A 5 -64.65 -6.97 -18.37
CA LEU A 5 -63.30 -7.58 -18.30
C LEU A 5 -62.18 -6.53 -18.10
N ARG A 6 -62.47 -5.24 -18.30
CA ARG A 6 -61.50 -4.14 -18.15
C ARG A 6 -61.21 -3.78 -16.68
N CYS A 7 -62.15 -4.00 -15.76
CA CYS A 7 -61.93 -3.69 -14.33
C CYS A 7 -60.97 -4.69 -13.65
N PHE A 8 -60.96 -5.97 -14.07
CA PHE A 8 -60.06 -6.97 -13.49
C PHE A 8 -58.59 -6.75 -13.88
N SER A 9 -58.33 -6.29 -15.12
CA SER A 9 -56.97 -6.01 -15.60
C SER A 9 -56.34 -4.79 -14.91
N LEU A 10 -57.13 -3.74 -14.63
CA LEU A 10 -56.64 -2.55 -13.92
C LEU A 10 -56.36 -2.83 -12.44
N CYS A 11 -57.21 -3.62 -11.76
CA CYS A 11 -56.96 -4.01 -10.37
C CYS A 11 -55.74 -4.94 -10.22
N SER A 12 -55.50 -5.83 -11.17
CA SER A 12 -54.32 -6.71 -11.12
C SER A 12 -53.01 -5.94 -11.30
N PHE A 13 -53.01 -4.91 -12.17
CA PHE A 13 -51.82 -4.08 -12.42
C PHE A 13 -51.49 -3.15 -11.25
N THR A 14 -52.51 -2.60 -10.57
CA THR A 14 -52.28 -1.75 -9.38
C THR A 14 -51.77 -2.56 -8.18
N ILE A 15 -52.25 -3.79 -8.00
CA ILE A 15 -51.73 -4.70 -6.97
C ILE A 15 -50.27 -5.07 -7.23
N PHE A 16 -49.90 -5.35 -8.48
CA PHE A 16 -48.52 -5.68 -8.84
C PHE A 16 -47.56 -4.50 -8.63
N LEU A 17 -47.98 -3.28 -8.97
CA LEU A 17 -47.21 -2.06 -8.74
C LEU A 17 -47.02 -1.77 -7.24
N LEU A 18 -48.04 -2.02 -6.42
CA LEU A 18 -47.95 -1.90 -4.96
C LEU A 18 -46.95 -2.90 -4.36
N ILE A 19 -46.94 -4.15 -4.83
CA ILE A 19 -45.99 -5.17 -4.37
C ILE A 19 -44.55 -4.75 -4.73
N LEU A 20 -44.31 -4.26 -5.95
CA LEU A 20 -42.99 -3.75 -6.36
C LEU A 20 -42.52 -2.57 -5.48
N ILE A 21 -43.39 -1.62 -5.18
CA ILE A 21 -43.06 -0.47 -4.32
C ILE A 21 -42.73 -0.92 -2.89
N VAL A 22 -43.46 -1.90 -2.36
CA VAL A 22 -43.20 -2.47 -1.02
C VAL A 22 -41.86 -3.23 -1.00
N SER A 23 -41.55 -4.01 -2.04
CA SER A 23 -40.28 -4.73 -2.15
C SER A 23 -39.07 -3.78 -2.30
N VAL A 24 -39.21 -2.68 -3.06
CA VAL A 24 -38.15 -1.67 -3.20
C VAL A 24 -37.94 -0.92 -1.87
N LYS A 25 -39.02 -0.58 -1.15
CA LYS A 25 -38.91 0.02 0.19
C LYS A 25 -38.26 -0.93 1.19
N ALA A 26 -38.60 -2.21 1.18
CA ALA A 26 -38.00 -3.21 2.06
C ALA A 26 -36.49 -3.36 1.79
N SER A 27 -36.08 -3.39 0.52
CA SER A 27 -34.67 -3.48 0.12
C SER A 27 -33.86 -2.22 0.50
N THR A 28 -34.45 -1.03 0.37
CA THR A 28 -33.80 0.23 0.81
C THR A 28 -33.70 0.34 2.33
N THR A 29 -34.71 -0.13 3.08
CA THR A 29 -34.64 -0.21 4.55
C THR A 29 -33.54 -1.17 4.99
N GLN A 30 -33.45 -2.36 4.39
CA GLN A 30 -32.42 -3.35 4.72
C GLN A 30 -31.00 -2.83 4.43
N LYS A 31 -30.80 -2.14 3.30
CA LYS A 31 -29.52 -1.51 2.97
C LYS A 31 -29.16 -0.37 3.93
N ASN A 32 -30.15 0.40 4.39
CA ASN A 32 -29.95 1.45 5.38
C ASN A 32 -29.61 0.85 6.77
N ASP A 33 -30.24 -0.23 7.17
CA ASP A 33 -29.95 -0.92 8.44
C ASP A 33 -28.54 -1.52 8.45
N GLU A 34 -28.08 -2.11 7.34
CA GLU A 34 -26.70 -2.59 7.19
C GLU A 34 -25.67 -1.44 7.27
N VAL A 35 -25.96 -0.29 6.65
CA VAL A 35 -25.09 0.89 6.71
C VAL A 35 -25.06 1.49 8.14
N VAL A 36 -26.20 1.52 8.84
CA VAL A 36 -26.28 1.99 10.23
C VAL A 36 -25.54 1.05 11.17
N GLN A 37 -25.62 -0.26 10.94
CA GLN A 37 -24.91 -1.27 11.73
C GLN A 37 -23.39 -1.18 11.50
N SER A 38 -22.96 -1.01 10.25
CA SER A 38 -21.55 -0.76 9.90
C SER A 38 -21.02 0.51 10.56
N ARG A 39 -21.78 1.62 10.52
CA ARG A 39 -21.41 2.85 11.24
C ARG A 39 -21.30 2.67 12.75
N LYS A 40 -22.22 1.94 13.37
CA LYS A 40 -22.15 1.65 14.82
C LYS A 40 -20.92 0.82 15.18
N LEU A 41 -20.55 -0.15 14.36
CA LEU A 41 -19.35 -0.98 14.52
C LEU A 41 -18.07 -0.15 14.41
N VAL A 42 -17.98 0.73 13.40
CA VAL A 42 -16.85 1.67 13.24
C VAL A 42 -16.72 2.60 14.46
N THR A 43 -17.84 3.12 14.98
CA THR A 43 -17.83 3.95 16.21
C THR A 43 -17.36 3.15 17.43
N GLN A 44 -17.68 1.86 17.51
CA GLN A 44 -17.25 0.98 18.59
C GLN A 44 -15.75 0.63 18.50
N GLU A 45 -15.21 0.42 17.29
CA GLU A 45 -13.77 0.26 17.05
C GLU A 45 -12.98 1.53 17.41
N LEU A 46 -13.48 2.71 17.04
CA LEU A 46 -12.90 4.00 17.42
C LEU A 46 -12.86 4.20 18.94
N GLN A 47 -13.91 3.79 19.65
CA GLN A 47 -13.95 3.85 21.12
C GLN A 47 -13.02 2.83 21.77
N SER A 48 -12.84 1.65 21.17
CA SER A 48 -11.87 0.64 21.63
C SER A 48 -10.42 1.13 21.47
N LEU A 49 -10.12 1.89 20.41
CA LEU A 49 -8.79 2.45 20.14
C LEU A 49 -8.38 3.54 21.16
N LYS A 50 -9.36 4.29 21.70
CA LYS A 50 -9.11 5.33 22.73
C LYS A 50 -8.57 4.78 24.06
N ASN A 51 -8.72 3.48 24.34
CA ASN A 51 -8.27 2.87 25.60
C ASN A 51 -6.82 2.35 25.57
N SER A 52 -6.11 2.49 24.45
CA SER A 52 -4.67 2.25 24.37
C SER A 52 -3.93 3.56 24.64
N SER A 53 -2.97 3.56 25.56
CA SER A 53 -2.19 4.72 26.00
C SER A 53 -1.23 5.31 24.94
N MET A 54 -1.53 5.14 23.65
CA MET A 54 -0.84 5.73 22.51
C MET A 54 -1.76 6.60 21.63
N VAL A 55 -3.03 6.80 22.02
CA VAL A 55 -4.04 7.57 21.26
C VAL A 55 -4.48 8.84 22.01
N GLU A 56 -3.64 9.38 22.89
CA GLU A 56 -3.97 10.61 23.63
C GLU A 56 -3.79 11.90 22.80
N SER A 57 -3.52 11.81 21.49
CA SER A 57 -3.44 12.95 20.58
C SER A 57 -4.57 13.02 19.53
N LEU A 58 -5.63 12.23 19.70
CA LEU A 58 -6.80 12.23 18.80
C LEU A 58 -8.07 12.52 19.59
N ASP A 59 -8.26 13.80 19.94
CA ASP A 59 -9.52 14.56 19.89
C ASP A 59 -9.46 15.72 20.88
N ASP A 60 -9.38 16.94 20.34
CA ASP A 60 -10.15 18.13 20.70
C ASP A 60 -9.30 19.39 20.44
N ASN A 61 -9.49 19.98 19.26
CA ASN A 61 -9.88 21.38 19.12
C ASN A 61 -10.30 21.67 17.68
N ASN A 62 -11.45 22.33 17.56
CA ASN A 62 -12.02 22.87 16.32
C ASN A 62 -11.11 23.97 15.74
N ASP A 63 -10.07 23.57 15.03
CA ASP A 63 -9.45 24.45 14.05
C ASP A 63 -9.29 23.66 12.75
N GLU A 64 -9.80 24.22 11.67
CA GLU A 64 -9.43 23.90 10.28
C GLU A 64 -7.95 24.33 10.01
N ASP A 65 -7.10 24.26 11.03
CA ASP A 65 -5.67 24.50 10.99
C ASP A 65 -4.99 23.26 10.44
N THR A 66 -4.64 23.34 9.16
CA THR A 66 -3.56 22.63 8.47
C THR A 66 -2.91 21.50 9.29
N TRP A 67 -3.53 20.31 9.31
CA TRP A 67 -2.88 19.12 9.86
C TRP A 67 -1.51 18.99 9.18
N ASN A 68 -0.42 19.05 9.95
CA ASN A 68 0.95 19.00 9.43
C ASN A 68 1.62 17.70 9.87
N ASN A 69 1.91 16.82 8.92
CA ASN A 69 2.63 15.58 9.14
C ASN A 69 4.12 15.89 9.29
N GLU A 70 4.64 15.73 10.50
CA GLU A 70 6.05 15.98 10.83
C GLU A 70 7.06 15.15 10.00
N HIS A 71 6.61 14.09 9.34
CA HIS A 71 7.44 13.25 8.49
C HIS A 71 7.39 13.61 7.02
N ALA A 72 6.39 14.39 6.59
CA ALA A 72 6.34 14.94 5.25
C ALA A 72 7.36 16.07 5.14
N VAL A 73 8.14 16.08 4.06
CA VAL A 73 9.06 17.19 3.82
C VAL A 73 8.29 18.41 3.31
N GLU A 74 8.77 19.62 3.63
CA GLU A 74 8.14 20.86 3.18
C GLU A 74 8.25 21.06 1.66
N ASN A 75 9.38 20.64 1.07
CA ASN A 75 9.66 20.78 -0.36
C ASN A 75 9.88 19.40 -1.02
N PRO A 76 8.83 18.77 -1.57
CA PRO A 76 8.93 17.48 -2.26
C PRO A 76 9.84 17.49 -3.49
N GLU A 77 9.91 18.60 -4.21
CA GLU A 77 10.74 18.78 -5.41
C GLU A 77 12.23 18.68 -5.08
N GLU A 78 12.66 19.11 -3.89
CA GLU A 78 14.05 18.95 -3.44
C GLU A 78 14.42 17.45 -3.34
N ILE A 79 13.50 16.62 -2.85
CA ILE A 79 13.71 15.18 -2.75
C ILE A 79 13.77 14.55 -4.14
N ALA A 80 12.85 14.93 -5.03
CA ALA A 80 12.85 14.45 -6.40
C ALA A 80 14.14 14.84 -7.14
N SER A 81 14.62 16.07 -6.96
CA SER A 81 15.89 16.57 -7.51
C SER A 81 17.10 15.84 -6.96
N MET A 82 17.14 15.57 -5.64
CA MET A 82 18.19 14.74 -5.05
C MET A 82 18.21 13.32 -5.63
N VAL A 83 17.05 12.72 -5.86
CA VAL A 83 16.95 11.41 -6.51
C VAL A 83 17.50 11.47 -7.94
N ASP A 84 17.04 12.42 -8.76
CA ASP A 84 17.54 12.59 -10.13
C ASP A 84 19.05 12.84 -10.18
N MET A 85 19.59 13.70 -9.31
CA MET A 85 21.02 13.94 -9.19
C MET A 85 21.79 12.68 -8.83
N ASN A 86 21.28 11.86 -7.91
CA ASN A 86 21.89 10.60 -7.52
C ASN A 86 21.93 9.61 -8.71
N ILE A 87 20.83 9.49 -9.45
CA ILE A 87 20.72 8.65 -10.64
C ILE A 87 21.71 9.08 -11.74
N ARG A 88 21.79 10.39 -12.01
CA ARG A 88 22.75 10.95 -12.98
C ARG A 88 24.18 10.66 -12.56
N ASN A 89 24.53 10.90 -11.30
CA ASN A 89 25.87 10.63 -10.78
C ASN A 89 26.27 9.16 -10.93
N HIS A 90 25.37 8.22 -10.61
CA HIS A 90 25.62 6.79 -10.79
C HIS A 90 25.76 6.41 -12.27
N THR A 91 24.92 6.96 -13.14
CA THR A 91 24.94 6.68 -14.58
C THR A 91 26.20 7.23 -15.26
N GLU A 92 26.61 8.46 -14.95
CA GLU A 92 27.84 9.06 -15.48
C GLU A 92 29.09 8.33 -14.97
N ARG A 93 29.13 7.97 -13.68
CA ARG A 93 30.22 7.14 -13.13
C ARG A 93 30.34 5.78 -13.81
N ARG A 94 29.22 5.16 -14.19
CA ARG A 94 29.21 3.93 -15.00
C ARG A 94 29.86 4.14 -16.37
N LYS A 95 29.59 5.26 -17.05
CA LYS A 95 30.17 5.60 -18.36
C LYS A 95 31.68 5.78 -18.33
N LEU A 96 32.27 6.15 -17.19
CA LEU A 96 33.71 6.30 -17.03
C LEU A 96 34.48 4.95 -17.02
N GLY A 97 33.78 3.80 -17.04
CA GLY A 97 34.40 2.46 -17.09
C GLY A 97 35.20 2.07 -15.84
N TYR A 98 35.22 2.91 -14.80
CA TYR A 98 36.01 2.72 -13.59
C TYR A 98 35.33 1.81 -12.54
N PHE A 99 34.00 1.71 -12.58
CA PHE A 99 33.23 0.86 -11.68
C PHE A 99 32.78 -0.42 -12.39
N SER A 100 33.31 -1.58 -11.99
CA SER A 100 33.02 -2.87 -12.63
C SER A 100 31.66 -3.48 -12.27
N CYS A 101 30.85 -2.82 -11.43
CA CYS A 101 29.60 -3.37 -10.90
C CYS A 101 28.37 -2.46 -11.06
N GLY A 102 28.56 -1.16 -11.29
CA GLY A 102 27.44 -0.20 -11.34
C GLY A 102 26.48 -0.52 -12.48
N THR A 103 25.23 -0.78 -12.13
CA THR A 103 24.12 -1.02 -13.05
C THR A 103 23.46 0.29 -13.49
N GLY A 104 23.68 1.39 -12.76
CA GLY A 104 22.99 2.67 -12.93
C GLY A 104 21.77 2.83 -12.02
N ASN A 105 21.38 1.77 -11.32
CA ASN A 105 20.42 1.84 -10.23
C ASN A 105 21.16 2.13 -8.91
N PRO A 106 21.06 3.36 -8.35
CA PRO A 106 21.83 3.75 -7.18
C PRO A 106 21.52 2.94 -5.92
N ILE A 107 20.29 2.40 -5.80
CA ILE A 107 19.88 1.56 -4.67
C ILE A 107 20.69 0.26 -4.69
N ASP A 108 20.63 -0.45 -5.81
CA ASP A 108 21.33 -1.73 -5.97
C ASP A 108 22.84 -1.55 -5.95
N ASP A 109 23.35 -0.53 -6.63
CA ASP A 109 24.78 -0.24 -6.71
C ASP A 109 25.39 0.04 -5.32
N CYS A 110 24.61 0.60 -4.38
CA CYS A 110 25.04 0.92 -3.01
C CYS A 110 25.37 -0.33 -2.17
N TRP A 111 24.68 -1.46 -2.37
CA TRP A 111 24.89 -2.67 -1.56
C TRP A 111 25.28 -3.91 -2.35
N ARG A 112 24.80 -4.10 -3.59
CA ARG A 112 25.14 -5.29 -4.42
C ARG A 112 26.57 -5.28 -4.89
N CYS A 113 27.17 -4.10 -5.03
CA CYS A 113 28.58 -4.00 -5.39
C CYS A 113 29.55 -4.40 -4.28
N ASP A 114 29.05 -4.55 -3.06
CA ASP A 114 29.76 -5.27 -2.04
C ASP A 114 29.60 -6.79 -2.20
N ARG A 115 30.63 -7.46 -2.72
CA ARG A 115 30.68 -8.94 -2.79
C ARG A 115 30.54 -9.63 -1.43
N ARG A 116 30.78 -8.89 -0.33
CA ARG A 116 30.64 -9.35 1.06
C ARG A 116 29.34 -8.85 1.72
N TRP A 117 28.32 -8.47 0.96
CA TRP A 117 27.04 -7.98 1.49
C TRP A 117 26.43 -8.94 2.53
N HIS A 118 26.64 -10.26 2.38
CA HIS A 118 26.15 -11.28 3.31
C HIS A 118 26.78 -11.19 4.71
N LEU A 119 28.00 -10.63 4.82
CA LEU A 119 28.66 -10.31 6.10
C LEU A 119 28.23 -8.93 6.63
N ARG A 120 27.65 -8.09 5.77
CA ARG A 120 27.26 -6.70 6.05
C ARG A 120 25.80 -6.43 5.69
N ARG A 121 24.89 -7.38 5.98
CA ARG A 121 23.49 -7.33 5.52
C ARG A 121 22.81 -6.00 5.84
N LYS A 122 23.07 -5.47 7.03
CA LYS A 122 22.53 -4.21 7.54
C LYS A 122 22.93 -2.95 6.78
N HIS A 123 23.99 -3.02 5.96
CA HIS A 123 24.40 -1.91 5.09
C HIS A 123 23.29 -1.52 4.10
N LEU A 124 22.42 -2.46 3.74
CA LEU A 124 21.23 -2.21 2.91
C LEU A 124 20.41 -1.01 3.40
N ALA A 125 20.23 -0.85 4.71
CA ALA A 125 19.41 0.22 5.28
C ALA A 125 19.95 1.64 5.04
N ASN A 126 21.15 1.78 4.47
CA ASN A 126 21.72 3.07 4.08
C ASN A 126 21.57 3.36 2.58
N CYS A 127 20.90 2.48 1.83
CA CYS A 127 20.84 2.52 0.37
C CYS A 127 19.49 2.98 -0.19
N ALA A 128 18.50 3.21 0.67
CA ALA A 128 17.22 3.76 0.27
C ALA A 128 17.39 5.18 -0.31
N ILE A 129 16.57 5.53 -1.29
CA ILE A 129 16.50 6.87 -1.89
C ILE A 129 15.07 7.40 -1.77
N GLY A 130 14.85 8.66 -2.15
CA GLY A 130 13.52 9.23 -2.23
C GLY A 130 12.92 9.59 -0.86
N PHE A 131 11.61 9.58 -0.76
CA PHE A 131 10.92 9.97 0.48
C PHE A 131 11.16 8.99 1.63
N GLY A 132 11.24 7.69 1.35
CA GLY A 132 11.56 6.64 2.33
C GLY A 132 13.05 6.46 2.65
N ARG A 133 13.95 7.35 2.19
CA ARG A 133 15.41 7.23 2.39
C ARG A 133 15.87 7.12 3.85
N ASN A 134 15.04 7.59 4.79
CA ASN A 134 15.34 7.58 6.22
C ASN A 134 14.84 6.31 6.93
N ALA A 135 14.21 5.37 6.22
CA ALA A 135 13.76 4.10 6.79
C ALA A 135 14.97 3.26 7.25
N VAL A 136 15.29 3.28 8.55
CA VAL A 136 16.43 2.52 9.08
C VAL A 136 16.09 1.05 9.40
N GLY A 137 14.80 0.71 9.45
CA GLY A 137 14.34 -0.63 9.78
C GLY A 137 14.90 -1.13 11.12
N GLY A 138 15.37 -2.37 11.13
CA GLY A 138 16.01 -3.00 12.29
C GLY A 138 17.54 -2.89 12.31
N ARG A 139 18.15 -1.94 11.57
CA ARG A 139 19.61 -1.83 11.39
C ARG A 139 20.37 -1.88 12.72
N ASP A 140 19.89 -1.15 13.71
CA ASP A 140 20.57 -0.97 15.00
C ASP A 140 20.16 -2.03 16.04
N GLY A 141 19.36 -3.02 15.60
CA GLY A 141 18.85 -4.13 16.39
C GLY A 141 19.72 -5.38 16.41
N LYS A 142 19.25 -6.45 17.04
CA LYS A 142 19.88 -7.78 16.91
C LYS A 142 19.32 -8.51 15.68
N TYR A 143 20.07 -9.49 15.17
CA TYR A 143 19.50 -10.44 14.21
C TYR A 143 18.46 -11.32 14.92
N TYR A 144 17.38 -11.61 14.21
CA TYR A 144 16.42 -12.65 14.57
C TYR A 144 16.33 -13.64 13.41
N VAL A 145 16.53 -14.93 13.69
CA VAL A 145 16.49 -15.97 12.65
C VAL A 145 15.17 -16.72 12.73
N VAL A 146 14.32 -16.52 11.73
CA VAL A 146 13.11 -17.32 11.53
C VAL A 146 13.52 -18.72 11.10
N ASN A 147 13.13 -19.71 11.90
CA ASN A 147 13.45 -21.13 11.65
C ASN A 147 12.19 -22.01 11.62
N ASN A 148 11.02 -21.43 11.92
CA ASN A 148 9.74 -22.10 11.95
C ASN A 148 8.72 -21.30 11.10
N PRO A 149 8.20 -21.86 10.00
CA PRO A 149 7.25 -21.16 9.14
C PRO A 149 5.81 -21.16 9.64
N ARG A 150 5.52 -21.80 10.78
CA ARG A 150 4.16 -21.93 11.30
C ARG A 150 3.62 -20.61 11.86
N ASP A 151 2.31 -20.45 11.76
CA ASP A 151 1.54 -19.34 12.31
C ASP A 151 0.27 -19.84 13.02
N ASP A 152 0.42 -20.88 13.85
CA ASP A 152 -0.71 -21.64 14.41
C ASP A 152 -1.59 -20.81 15.38
N ASP A 153 -0.99 -19.84 16.06
CA ASP A 153 -1.65 -18.99 17.06
C ASP A 153 -1.28 -17.50 16.85
N PRO A 154 -2.18 -16.70 16.26
CA PRO A 154 -1.98 -15.26 16.07
C PRO A 154 -1.86 -14.44 17.35
N VAL A 155 -2.32 -14.98 18.48
CA VAL A 155 -2.25 -14.35 19.81
C VAL A 155 -0.99 -14.77 20.54
N ASN A 156 -0.53 -16.02 20.46
CA ASN A 156 0.66 -16.49 21.18
C ASN A 156 1.71 -17.07 20.23
N PRO A 157 2.35 -16.22 19.41
CA PRO A 157 3.33 -16.70 18.44
C PRO A 157 4.57 -17.25 19.14
N ARG A 158 5.05 -18.41 18.68
CA ARG A 158 6.21 -19.09 19.27
C ARG A 158 7.53 -18.44 18.84
N PRO A 159 8.53 -18.34 19.72
CA PRO A 159 9.89 -17.98 19.31
C PRO A 159 10.39 -18.85 18.15
N GLY A 160 11.08 -18.22 17.20
CA GLY A 160 11.51 -18.83 15.94
C GLY A 160 10.54 -18.63 14.77
N THR A 161 9.29 -18.17 15.00
CA THR A 161 8.36 -17.78 13.92
C THR A 161 8.54 -16.33 13.49
N LEU A 162 8.03 -15.99 12.30
CA LEU A 162 8.01 -14.62 11.78
C LEU A 162 7.10 -13.72 12.64
N ARG A 163 5.89 -14.17 12.99
CA ARG A 163 4.97 -13.40 13.85
C ARG A 163 5.60 -13.02 15.18
N HIS A 164 6.30 -13.95 15.82
CA HIS A 164 6.98 -13.63 17.08
C HIS A 164 8.08 -12.59 16.86
N ALA A 165 8.80 -12.62 15.74
CA ALA A 165 9.89 -11.70 15.44
C ALA A 165 9.39 -10.25 15.26
N VAL A 166 8.35 -10.05 14.45
CA VAL A 166 7.93 -8.72 14.01
C VAL A 166 7.23 -7.90 15.09
N ILE A 167 6.65 -8.56 16.10
CA ILE A 167 5.95 -7.87 17.19
C ILE A 167 6.87 -7.39 18.32
N GLN A 168 8.16 -7.77 18.34
CA GLN A 168 9.04 -7.43 19.45
C GLN A 168 9.26 -5.90 19.56
N ASP A 169 9.36 -5.37 20.78
CA ASP A 169 9.52 -3.91 20.98
C ASP A 169 10.89 -3.40 20.51
N ARG A 170 11.94 -4.22 20.65
CA ARG A 170 13.28 -3.86 20.22
C ARG A 170 13.43 -3.86 18.69
N PRO A 171 14.36 -3.06 18.14
CA PRO A 171 14.73 -3.16 16.74
C PRO A 171 15.24 -4.56 16.40
N LEU A 172 14.82 -5.11 15.26
CA LEU A 172 15.26 -6.44 14.80
C LEU A 172 15.49 -6.49 13.30
N TRP A 173 16.65 -7.05 12.93
CA TRP A 173 16.95 -7.45 11.55
C TRP A 173 16.59 -8.93 11.40
N ILE A 174 15.43 -9.19 10.79
CA ILE A 174 14.82 -10.51 10.69
C ILE A 174 15.32 -11.19 9.41
N VAL A 175 15.93 -12.35 9.56
CA VAL A 175 16.43 -13.19 8.47
C VAL A 175 15.84 -14.59 8.59
N PHE A 176 16.02 -15.40 7.55
CA PHE A 176 15.42 -16.72 7.45
C PHE A 176 16.49 -17.80 7.35
N LYS A 177 16.28 -18.91 8.08
CA LYS A 177 17.26 -20.00 8.17
C LYS A 177 17.40 -20.79 6.85
N ARG A 178 16.32 -20.87 6.08
CA ARG A 178 16.19 -21.67 4.87
C ARG A 178 14.99 -21.17 4.06
N ASP A 179 14.85 -21.69 2.85
CA ASP A 179 13.64 -21.50 2.05
C ASP A 179 12.41 -21.95 2.82
N MET A 180 11.33 -21.17 2.75
CA MET A 180 10.07 -21.52 3.40
C MET A 180 8.88 -20.81 2.81
N VAL A 181 7.72 -21.47 2.90
CA VAL A 181 6.40 -20.89 2.65
C VAL A 181 5.73 -20.67 4.00
N ILE A 182 5.32 -19.44 4.27
CA ILE A 182 4.66 -19.01 5.49
C ILE A 182 3.20 -18.69 5.14
N THR A 183 2.28 -19.51 5.64
CA THR A 183 0.84 -19.25 5.52
C THR A 183 0.34 -18.65 6.81
N LEU A 184 0.12 -17.34 6.80
CA LEU A 184 -0.37 -16.60 7.95
C LEU A 184 -1.87 -16.86 8.15
N LYS A 185 -2.28 -17.09 9.39
CA LYS A 185 -3.69 -17.32 9.74
C LYS A 185 -4.51 -16.05 9.81
N GLN A 186 -3.85 -14.96 10.19
CA GLN A 186 -4.39 -13.61 10.33
C GLN A 186 -3.33 -12.62 9.88
N GLU A 187 -3.70 -11.38 9.62
CA GLU A 187 -2.76 -10.33 9.21
C GLU A 187 -1.53 -10.26 10.12
N LEU A 188 -0.35 -10.06 9.53
CA LEU A 188 0.91 -9.94 10.23
C LEU A 188 1.15 -8.49 10.65
N LEU A 189 0.54 -8.12 11.78
CA LEU A 189 0.85 -6.87 12.46
C LEU A 189 2.29 -6.89 12.98
N MET A 190 2.94 -5.72 12.93
CA MET A 190 4.32 -5.55 13.39
C MET A 190 4.53 -4.27 14.16
N ASN A 191 5.61 -4.22 14.93
CA ASN A 191 6.05 -3.02 15.63
C ASN A 191 7.07 -2.24 14.77
N SER A 192 7.40 -1.02 15.17
CA SER A 192 8.40 -0.15 14.54
C SER A 192 9.81 -0.78 14.55
N PHE A 193 10.71 -0.24 13.72
CA PHE A 193 12.13 -0.64 13.65
C PHE A 193 12.36 -2.11 13.30
N LYS A 194 11.72 -2.56 12.21
CA LYS A 194 11.83 -3.93 11.71
C LYS A 194 12.39 -3.95 10.30
N THR A 195 13.29 -4.87 10.05
CA THR A 195 13.66 -5.26 8.69
C THR A 195 13.32 -6.72 8.51
N ILE A 196 12.53 -7.04 7.48
CA ILE A 196 12.38 -8.41 6.99
C ILE A 196 13.30 -8.55 5.78
N ASP A 197 14.38 -9.32 5.91
CA ASP A 197 15.41 -9.52 4.89
C ASP A 197 15.48 -10.99 4.46
N ALA A 198 14.88 -11.29 3.31
CA ALA A 198 14.86 -12.63 2.75
C ALA A 198 16.06 -12.95 1.83
N ARG A 199 17.04 -12.06 1.68
CA ARG A 199 18.20 -12.35 0.80
C ARG A 199 18.92 -13.63 1.18
N GLY A 200 19.22 -14.44 0.17
CA GLY A 200 19.98 -15.68 0.27
C GLY A 200 19.14 -16.93 0.51
N VAL A 201 17.82 -16.79 0.62
CA VAL A 201 16.85 -17.89 0.65
C VAL A 201 15.59 -17.48 -0.10
N ASN A 202 14.74 -18.45 -0.44
CA ASN A 202 13.45 -18.19 -1.07
C ASN A 202 12.31 -18.23 -0.04
N VAL A 203 11.73 -17.08 0.28
CA VAL A 203 10.68 -16.95 1.30
C VAL A 203 9.38 -16.47 0.65
N HIS A 204 8.35 -17.28 0.79
CA HIS A 204 7.01 -16.98 0.32
C HIS A 204 6.09 -16.68 1.51
N ILE A 205 5.33 -15.58 1.44
CA ILE A 205 4.16 -15.34 2.30
C ILE A 205 2.94 -15.50 1.42
N ALA A 206 2.18 -16.57 1.63
CA ALA A 206 1.14 -16.96 0.68
C ALA A 206 0.00 -17.81 1.25
N TYR A 207 -1.10 -17.83 0.49
CA TYR A 207 -2.29 -18.67 0.66
C TYR A 207 -3.16 -18.38 1.88
N GLY A 208 -2.84 -17.32 2.63
CA GLY A 208 -3.54 -16.88 3.83
C GLY A 208 -3.50 -15.36 3.93
N ALA A 209 -3.42 -14.85 5.15
CA ALA A 209 -3.23 -13.41 5.36
C ALA A 209 -1.82 -12.96 4.93
N CYS A 210 -1.61 -11.65 4.89
CA CYS A 210 -0.33 -11.04 4.52
C CYS A 210 0.05 -9.90 5.48
N ILE A 211 0.81 -8.90 5.02
CA ILE A 211 1.52 -7.96 5.89
C ILE A 211 0.66 -6.72 6.18
N THR A 212 0.57 -6.32 7.46
CA THR A 212 -0.04 -5.05 7.86
C THR A 212 0.94 -4.22 8.68
N ILE A 213 1.30 -3.05 8.17
CA ILE A 213 2.14 -2.03 8.80
C ILE A 213 1.21 -0.90 9.27
N GLN A 214 0.83 -0.92 10.54
CA GLN A 214 -0.20 -0.02 11.05
C GLN A 214 0.32 0.80 12.25
N PHE A 215 0.23 2.13 12.14
CA PHE A 215 0.63 3.11 13.14
C PHE A 215 2.06 2.91 13.67
N VAL A 216 2.99 2.59 12.77
CA VAL A 216 4.40 2.34 13.11
C VAL A 216 5.33 3.08 12.16
N THR A 217 6.60 3.12 12.52
CA THR A 217 7.63 3.78 11.73
C THR A 217 8.86 2.91 11.52
N ASN A 218 9.67 3.25 10.51
CA ASN A 218 10.97 2.63 10.27
C ASN A 218 10.85 1.12 10.01
N VAL A 219 10.21 0.76 8.90
CA VAL A 219 10.08 -0.64 8.46
C VAL A 219 10.69 -0.82 7.08
N ILE A 220 11.45 -1.90 6.90
CA ILE A 220 11.99 -2.32 5.61
C ILE A 220 11.48 -3.74 5.31
N ILE A 221 10.82 -3.91 4.15
CA ILE A 221 10.37 -5.21 3.65
C ILE A 221 11.17 -5.54 2.39
N HIS A 222 12.03 -6.56 2.46
CA HIS A 222 13.02 -6.80 1.41
C HIS A 222 13.17 -8.26 0.99
N GLY A 223 13.05 -8.51 -0.32
CA GLY A 223 13.40 -9.79 -0.95
C GLY A 223 12.34 -10.89 -0.82
N LEU A 224 11.09 -10.58 -0.48
CA LEU A 224 10.03 -11.57 -0.29
C LEU A 224 9.28 -11.88 -1.58
N HIS A 225 8.74 -13.09 -1.68
CA HIS A 225 7.64 -13.41 -2.59
C HIS A 225 6.32 -13.36 -1.80
N ILE A 226 5.40 -12.47 -2.16
CA ILE A 226 4.12 -12.32 -1.47
C ILE A 226 3.00 -12.47 -2.51
N HIS A 227 2.17 -13.50 -2.36
CA HIS A 227 1.17 -13.81 -3.36
C HIS A 227 0.02 -14.66 -2.80
N ASP A 228 -1.09 -14.75 -3.53
CA ASP A 228 -2.26 -15.53 -3.11
C ASP A 228 -2.75 -15.14 -1.70
N CYS A 229 -2.63 -13.85 -1.36
CA CYS A 229 -3.16 -13.30 -0.11
C CYS A 229 -4.69 -13.35 -0.13
N LYS A 230 -5.29 -13.66 1.02
CA LYS A 230 -6.73 -13.91 1.16
C LYS A 230 -7.32 -13.02 2.26
N PRO A 231 -8.61 -12.70 2.17
CA PRO A 231 -9.31 -12.04 3.26
C PRO A 231 -9.27 -12.91 4.51
N THR A 232 -8.85 -12.34 5.63
CA THR A 232 -8.83 -12.99 6.95
C THR A 232 -9.21 -11.99 8.01
N GLY A 233 -9.83 -12.44 9.09
CA GLY A 233 -10.17 -11.56 10.19
C GLY A 233 -11.06 -12.25 11.20
N ASN A 234 -11.83 -11.43 11.91
CA ASN A 234 -12.73 -11.85 12.99
C ASN A 234 -12.00 -12.71 14.03
N ALA A 235 -10.84 -12.22 14.45
CA ALA A 235 -9.97 -12.93 15.38
C ALA A 235 -9.19 -11.95 16.25
N MET A 236 -8.73 -12.46 17.40
CA MET A 236 -7.73 -11.76 18.20
C MET A 236 -6.36 -11.90 17.54
N VAL A 237 -5.64 -10.78 17.38
CA VAL A 237 -4.31 -10.75 16.79
C VAL A 237 -3.37 -9.94 17.67
N ARG A 238 -2.18 -10.48 17.92
CA ARG A 238 -1.13 -9.79 18.68
C ARG A 238 -0.37 -8.80 17.80
N SER A 239 -0.19 -7.57 18.29
CA SER A 239 0.59 -6.52 17.63
C SER A 239 1.88 -6.15 18.38
N SER A 240 1.96 -6.42 19.69
CA SER A 240 3.17 -6.24 20.50
C SER A 240 3.28 -7.33 21.58
N PRO A 241 4.39 -7.41 22.35
CA PRO A 241 4.51 -8.39 23.43
C PRO A 241 3.46 -8.17 24.53
N SER A 242 3.00 -6.93 24.71
CA SER A 242 2.01 -6.54 25.72
C SER A 242 0.58 -6.39 25.17
N HIS A 243 0.39 -6.28 23.86
CA HIS A 243 -0.91 -5.95 23.27
C HIS A 243 -1.38 -6.93 22.19
N TYR A 244 -2.64 -7.35 22.30
CA TYR A 244 -3.40 -8.03 21.25
C TYR A 244 -4.84 -7.51 21.27
N GLY A 245 -5.48 -7.44 20.11
CA GLY A 245 -6.80 -6.85 19.95
C GLY A 245 -7.65 -7.61 18.94
N TRP A 246 -8.96 -7.36 18.96
CA TRP A 246 -9.88 -7.90 17.96
C TRP A 246 -9.62 -7.22 16.61
N ARG A 247 -9.53 -8.02 15.55
CA ARG A 247 -9.38 -7.55 14.17
C ARG A 247 -10.59 -8.00 13.36
N THR A 248 -11.20 -7.03 12.68
CA THR A 248 -12.26 -7.26 11.69
C THR A 248 -11.68 -7.85 10.41
N MET A 249 -12.51 -8.03 9.39
CA MET A 249 -12.06 -8.59 8.12
C MET A 249 -11.06 -7.66 7.43
N ALA A 250 -9.86 -8.15 7.18
CA ALA A 250 -8.92 -7.54 6.25
C ALA A 250 -9.22 -8.02 4.83
N ASP A 251 -9.00 -7.15 3.84
CA ASP A 251 -9.37 -7.37 2.44
C ASP A 251 -8.44 -8.37 1.73
N GLY A 252 -7.23 -8.54 2.23
CA GLY A 252 -6.25 -9.50 1.71
C GLY A 252 -5.23 -8.88 0.75
N ASP A 253 -4.78 -7.66 1.03
CA ASP A 253 -3.65 -7.04 0.33
C ASP A 253 -2.34 -7.78 0.61
N ALA A 254 -1.34 -7.62 -0.27
CA ALA A 254 0.00 -8.14 0.00
C ALA A 254 0.70 -7.36 1.15
N ILE A 255 0.67 -6.03 1.08
CA ILE A 255 1.24 -5.12 2.08
C ILE A 255 0.30 -3.93 2.28
N SER A 256 -0.40 -3.89 3.42
CA SER A 256 -1.22 -2.74 3.83
C SER A 256 -0.43 -1.82 4.77
N ILE A 257 -0.42 -0.52 4.51
CA ILE A 257 0.30 0.52 5.25
C ILE A 257 -0.71 1.57 5.72
N PHE A 258 -0.83 1.74 7.04
CA PHE A 258 -1.87 2.57 7.64
C PHE A 258 -1.26 3.54 8.64
N GLY A 259 -1.43 4.85 8.41
CA GLY A 259 -0.90 5.91 9.29
C GLY A 259 0.55 5.72 9.71
N SER A 260 1.41 5.28 8.78
CA SER A 260 2.78 4.87 9.06
C SER A 260 3.80 5.70 8.27
N SER A 261 5.04 5.77 8.77
CA SER A 261 6.08 6.62 8.19
C SER A 261 7.45 5.95 8.07
N HIS A 262 8.30 6.44 7.17
CA HIS A 262 9.66 5.90 6.94
C HIS A 262 9.62 4.40 6.62
N ILE A 263 8.93 4.07 5.53
CA ILE A 263 8.72 2.69 5.08
C ILE A 263 9.43 2.47 3.74
N TRP A 264 10.12 1.33 3.62
CA TRP A 264 10.80 0.96 2.39
C TRP A 264 10.44 -0.47 1.96
N ILE A 265 9.79 -0.58 0.81
CA ILE A 265 9.37 -1.84 0.19
C ILE A 265 10.27 -2.09 -1.02
N ASP A 266 11.20 -3.05 -0.89
CA ASP A 266 12.30 -3.22 -1.85
C ASP A 266 12.51 -4.67 -2.33
N HIS A 267 12.73 -4.90 -3.63
CA HIS A 267 13.09 -6.23 -4.16
C HIS A 267 12.06 -7.34 -3.86
N ASN A 268 10.79 -7.01 -3.69
CA ASN A 268 9.74 -8.03 -3.48
C ASN A 268 9.11 -8.44 -4.81
N SER A 269 8.64 -9.69 -4.89
CA SER A 269 7.77 -10.17 -5.96
C SER A 269 6.34 -10.26 -5.44
N LEU A 270 5.42 -9.53 -6.06
CA LEU A 270 4.05 -9.30 -5.57
C LEU A 270 3.05 -9.69 -6.66
N SER A 271 2.09 -10.57 -6.36
CA SER A 271 1.12 -11.03 -7.36
C SER A 271 -0.13 -11.71 -6.79
N ASN A 272 -1.23 -11.68 -7.53
CA ASN A 272 -2.42 -12.51 -7.31
C ASN A 272 -2.97 -12.46 -5.87
N CYS A 273 -3.10 -11.27 -5.29
CA CYS A 273 -3.73 -11.07 -3.99
C CYS A 273 -5.25 -10.87 -4.14
N ALA A 274 -5.99 -10.86 -3.03
CA ALA A 274 -7.44 -10.73 -3.08
C ALA A 274 -7.93 -9.30 -3.37
N ASP A 275 -7.25 -8.28 -2.83
CA ASP A 275 -7.53 -6.86 -3.10
C ASP A 275 -6.30 -6.13 -3.65
N GLY A 276 -5.49 -5.43 -2.85
CA GLY A 276 -4.30 -4.68 -3.27
C GLY A 276 -2.99 -5.46 -3.28
N LEU A 277 -1.94 -4.98 -3.96
CA LEU A 277 -0.56 -5.44 -3.69
C LEU A 277 0.12 -4.55 -2.65
N VAL A 278 0.11 -3.23 -2.85
CA VAL A 278 0.65 -2.27 -1.87
C VAL A 278 -0.32 -1.11 -1.69
N ASP A 279 -0.91 -1.05 -0.51
CA ASP A 279 -1.92 -0.05 -0.17
C ASP A 279 -1.39 0.84 0.96
N ALA A 280 -1.29 2.15 0.74
CA ALA A 280 -0.87 3.11 1.75
C ALA A 280 -1.93 4.19 1.95
N ILE A 281 -2.45 4.30 3.17
CA ILE A 281 -3.62 5.13 3.48
C ILE A 281 -3.48 5.82 4.84
N MET A 282 -4.44 6.70 5.16
CA MET A 282 -4.64 7.28 6.50
C MET A 282 -3.46 8.12 6.98
N GLY A 283 -2.95 8.98 6.10
CA GLY A 283 -1.86 9.91 6.39
C GLY A 283 -0.47 9.26 6.37
N SER A 284 -0.34 8.06 5.80
CA SER A 284 0.97 7.43 5.59
C SER A 284 1.85 8.32 4.69
N THR A 285 3.13 8.47 5.02
CA THR A 285 4.07 9.34 4.26
C THR A 285 5.52 8.94 4.47
N ALA A 286 6.45 9.51 3.69
CA ALA A 286 7.86 9.11 3.69
C ALA A 286 8.04 7.62 3.29
N LEU A 287 7.50 7.26 2.13
CA LEU A 287 7.58 5.89 1.58
C LEU A 287 8.52 5.84 0.36
N THR A 288 9.22 4.72 0.22
CA THR A 288 9.86 4.33 -1.05
C THR A 288 9.44 2.92 -1.42
N ILE A 289 8.96 2.73 -2.64
CA ILE A 289 8.61 1.45 -3.24
C ILE A 289 9.58 1.24 -4.41
N SER A 290 10.54 0.34 -4.27
CA SER A 290 11.61 0.19 -5.26
C SER A 290 11.96 -1.24 -5.65
N ASN A 291 12.43 -1.44 -6.88
CA ASN A 291 12.95 -2.73 -7.34
C ASN A 291 11.98 -3.91 -7.20
N ASN A 292 10.68 -3.67 -7.02
CA ASN A 292 9.71 -4.74 -6.88
C ASN A 292 9.28 -5.23 -8.26
N TYR A 293 8.81 -6.47 -8.30
CA TYR A 293 8.21 -7.07 -9.48
C TYR A 293 6.73 -7.33 -9.22
N PHE A 294 5.86 -6.65 -9.97
CA PHE A 294 4.40 -6.74 -9.86
C PHE A 294 3.84 -7.50 -11.07
N THR A 295 3.01 -8.51 -10.85
CA THR A 295 2.34 -9.25 -11.94
C THR A 295 0.97 -9.81 -11.53
N HIS A 296 0.16 -10.18 -12.52
CA HIS A 296 -1.08 -10.95 -12.39
C HIS A 296 -2.00 -10.41 -11.29
N HIS A 297 -2.39 -9.15 -11.40
CA HIS A 297 -3.14 -8.48 -10.35
C HIS A 297 -3.94 -7.28 -10.86
N ASN A 298 -5.19 -7.16 -10.43
CA ASN A 298 -6.05 -6.07 -10.89
C ASN A 298 -5.64 -4.72 -10.29
N GLU A 299 -5.47 -4.69 -8.97
CA GLU A 299 -5.43 -3.48 -8.16
C GLU A 299 -4.06 -3.33 -7.50
N VAL A 300 -3.11 -2.73 -8.23
CA VAL A 300 -1.69 -2.92 -7.95
C VAL A 300 -1.21 -2.07 -6.78
N ILE A 301 -1.33 -0.75 -6.88
CA ILE A 301 -0.88 0.19 -5.85
C ILE A 301 -1.99 1.20 -5.57
N LEU A 302 -2.46 1.26 -4.34
CA LEU A 302 -3.37 2.30 -3.88
C LEU A 302 -2.66 3.22 -2.88
N LEU A 303 -2.57 4.50 -3.21
CA LEU A 303 -2.00 5.53 -2.36
C LEU A 303 -3.11 6.55 -2.11
N GLY A 304 -3.66 6.55 -0.90
CA GLY A 304 -4.88 7.29 -0.55
C GLY A 304 -6.18 6.54 -0.88
N HIS A 305 -7.11 6.49 0.08
CA HIS A 305 -8.30 5.63 -0.01
C HIS A 305 -9.61 6.36 -0.33
N SER A 306 -9.67 7.68 -0.09
CA SER A 306 -10.89 8.46 -0.25
C SER A 306 -10.57 9.88 -0.69
N ASP A 307 -11.29 10.36 -1.70
CA ASP A 307 -11.14 11.72 -2.26
C ASP A 307 -11.53 12.83 -1.25
N SER A 308 -12.22 12.46 -0.17
CA SER A 308 -12.58 13.37 0.93
C SER A 308 -11.59 13.34 2.10
N TYR A 309 -10.64 12.41 2.12
CA TYR A 309 -9.73 12.25 3.26
C TYR A 309 -8.49 13.13 3.10
N THR A 310 -8.61 14.39 3.55
CA THR A 310 -7.62 15.44 3.29
C THR A 310 -6.25 15.23 3.91
N ARG A 311 -6.10 14.38 4.94
CA ARG A 311 -4.78 14.06 5.51
C ARG A 311 -3.87 13.32 4.51
N ASP A 312 -4.44 12.60 3.55
CA ASP A 312 -3.65 11.94 2.50
C ASP A 312 -3.00 12.96 1.53
N LYS A 313 -3.35 14.25 1.59
CA LYS A 313 -2.68 15.31 0.80
C LYS A 313 -1.19 15.50 1.15
N GLN A 314 -0.76 15.05 2.32
CA GLN A 314 0.65 15.10 2.75
C GLN A 314 1.40 13.80 2.54
N MET A 315 0.76 12.82 1.91
CA MET A 315 1.42 11.59 1.50
C MET A 315 2.51 11.91 0.48
N GLN A 316 3.70 11.37 0.71
CA GLN A 316 4.86 11.53 -0.15
C GLN A 316 5.51 10.17 -0.39
N VAL A 317 5.53 9.73 -1.66
CA VAL A 317 6.01 8.39 -2.03
C VAL A 317 6.91 8.44 -3.24
N THR A 318 8.04 7.75 -3.17
CA THR A 318 8.91 7.50 -4.33
C THR A 318 8.66 6.10 -4.86
N ILE A 319 8.30 5.98 -6.13
CA ILE A 319 8.11 4.71 -6.84
C ILE A 319 9.24 4.60 -7.87
N ALA A 320 10.23 3.74 -7.62
CA ALA A 320 11.45 3.74 -8.42
C ALA A 320 11.95 2.34 -8.82
N TYR A 321 12.38 2.16 -10.08
CA TYR A 321 13.00 0.91 -10.55
C TYR A 321 12.13 -0.35 -10.43
N ASN A 322 10.82 -0.19 -10.27
CA ASN A 322 9.92 -1.34 -10.25
C ASN A 322 9.68 -1.85 -11.66
N HIS A 323 9.41 -3.14 -11.77
CA HIS A 323 8.92 -3.76 -12.99
C HIS A 323 7.43 -4.08 -12.85
N PHE A 324 6.62 -3.41 -13.66
CA PHE A 324 5.18 -3.63 -13.78
C PHE A 324 4.94 -4.54 -14.99
N GLY A 325 4.83 -5.83 -14.70
CA GLY A 325 4.81 -6.93 -15.67
C GLY A 325 3.41 -7.28 -16.17
N GLU A 326 3.25 -8.55 -16.54
CA GLU A 326 2.04 -9.11 -17.14
C GLU A 326 0.83 -9.09 -16.22
N GLY A 327 -0.36 -8.94 -16.80
CA GLY A 327 -1.65 -9.13 -16.13
C GLY A 327 -1.98 -8.06 -15.09
N LEU A 328 -1.45 -6.84 -15.26
CA LEU A 328 -1.75 -5.72 -14.38
C LEU A 328 -2.86 -4.85 -14.99
N ILE A 329 -3.91 -4.54 -14.22
CA ILE A 329 -5.06 -3.81 -14.79
C ILE A 329 -5.01 -2.32 -14.46
N GLN A 330 -5.01 -1.94 -13.16
CA GLN A 330 -5.22 -0.56 -12.73
C GLN A 330 -4.76 -0.25 -11.27
N ARG A 331 -5.22 0.90 -10.77
CA ARG A 331 -4.91 1.59 -9.49
C ARG A 331 -3.56 2.28 -9.47
N MET A 332 -3.65 3.60 -9.37
CA MET A 332 -2.56 4.56 -9.32
C MET A 332 -2.97 5.76 -8.44
N PRO A 333 -2.00 6.50 -7.87
CA PRO A 333 -2.16 7.34 -6.69
C PRO A 333 -3.30 8.37 -6.64
N ARG A 334 -3.85 8.62 -5.44
CA ARG A 334 -4.85 9.66 -5.12
C ARG A 334 -4.33 10.58 -4.02
N HIS A 335 -4.55 11.89 -4.15
CA HIS A 335 -3.99 12.94 -3.25
C HIS A 335 -2.46 12.88 -3.07
N GLY A 336 -1.79 13.89 -2.51
CA GLY A 336 -0.37 13.77 -2.16
C GLY A 336 0.61 13.94 -3.32
N TYR A 337 1.88 13.61 -3.07
CA TYR A 337 3.01 13.81 -3.98
C TYR A 337 3.72 12.50 -4.30
N PHE A 338 3.88 12.21 -5.59
CA PHE A 338 4.47 10.96 -6.08
C PHE A 338 5.59 11.24 -7.04
N HIS A 339 6.78 10.75 -6.70
CA HIS A 339 7.91 10.71 -7.62
C HIS A 339 8.01 9.32 -8.25
N VAL A 340 7.57 9.20 -9.51
CA VAL A 340 7.54 7.95 -10.27
C VAL A 340 8.73 7.96 -11.22
N VAL A 341 9.80 7.23 -10.92
CA VAL A 341 11.08 7.35 -11.63
C VAL A 341 11.71 6.02 -12.07
N ASN A 342 12.14 5.92 -13.33
CA ASN A 342 12.85 4.75 -13.87
C ASN A 342 12.16 3.39 -13.68
N ASN A 343 10.82 3.36 -13.68
CA ASN A 343 10.06 2.11 -13.66
C ASN A 343 9.86 1.58 -15.09
N ASP A 344 9.71 0.26 -15.23
CA ASP A 344 9.47 -0.41 -16.52
C ASP A 344 8.07 -1.02 -16.55
N TYR A 345 7.16 -0.41 -17.33
CA TYR A 345 5.78 -0.82 -17.52
C TYR A 345 5.65 -1.54 -18.87
N THR A 346 5.22 -2.80 -18.84
CA THR A 346 5.27 -3.62 -20.07
C THR A 346 3.93 -4.17 -20.57
N HIS A 347 2.96 -4.37 -19.68
CA HIS A 347 1.74 -5.14 -20.02
C HIS A 347 0.52 -4.71 -19.19
N TRP A 348 0.24 -3.40 -19.09
CA TRP A 348 -1.00 -2.96 -18.43
C TRP A 348 -2.22 -3.22 -19.32
N GLU A 349 -3.37 -3.51 -18.70
CA GLU A 349 -4.62 -3.80 -19.42
C GLU A 349 -5.54 -2.59 -19.55
N MET A 350 -5.48 -1.62 -18.61
CA MET A 350 -6.31 -0.42 -18.65
C MET A 350 -5.51 0.89 -18.71
N TYR A 351 -4.70 1.19 -17.70
CA TYR A 351 -3.80 2.36 -17.66
C TYR A 351 -2.61 2.09 -16.73
N ALA A 352 -1.51 2.83 -16.91
CA ALA A 352 -0.28 2.63 -16.13
C ALA A 352 -0.11 3.65 -15.01
N ILE A 353 -0.52 4.91 -15.22
CA ILE A 353 -0.50 6.00 -14.25
C ILE A 353 -1.89 6.61 -14.18
N GLY A 354 -2.37 6.94 -13.00
CA GLY A 354 -3.68 7.55 -12.83
C GLY A 354 -3.83 8.19 -11.47
N GLY A 355 -4.92 8.91 -11.30
CA GLY A 355 -5.23 9.51 -10.01
C GLY A 355 -6.52 10.30 -9.99
N SER A 356 -6.97 10.56 -8.77
CA SER A 356 -8.13 11.39 -8.43
C SER A 356 -7.78 12.37 -7.33
N ALA A 357 -8.60 13.42 -7.21
CA ALA A 357 -8.54 14.40 -6.13
C ALA A 357 -7.20 15.16 -6.02
N ASN A 358 -6.70 15.61 -7.17
CA ASN A 358 -5.55 16.50 -7.34
C ASN A 358 -4.22 15.98 -6.75
N PRO A 359 -3.72 14.80 -7.16
CA PRO A 359 -2.38 14.36 -6.81
C PRO A 359 -1.32 15.08 -7.66
N THR A 360 -0.13 15.29 -7.09
CA THR A 360 1.04 15.73 -7.85
C THR A 360 1.87 14.50 -8.24
N ILE A 361 1.96 14.21 -9.55
CA ILE A 361 2.72 13.06 -10.06
C ILE A 361 3.87 13.57 -10.92
N ASN A 362 5.09 13.43 -10.40
CA ASN A 362 6.33 13.70 -11.11
C ASN A 362 6.85 12.40 -11.74
N SER A 363 6.64 12.23 -13.05
CA SER A 363 7.02 11.04 -13.81
C SER A 363 8.31 11.28 -14.61
N GLN A 364 9.39 10.53 -14.34
CA GLN A 364 10.72 10.76 -14.94
C GLN A 364 11.40 9.46 -15.35
N GLY A 365 11.94 9.37 -16.58
CA GLY A 365 12.76 8.24 -17.02
C GLY A 365 12.07 6.86 -17.04
N ASN A 366 10.74 6.81 -16.88
CA ASN A 366 9.98 5.55 -16.95
C ASN A 366 9.92 5.04 -18.40
N ARG A 367 9.94 3.71 -18.55
CA ARG A 367 9.73 3.05 -19.84
C ARG A 367 8.31 2.48 -19.90
N TYR A 368 7.62 2.77 -20.99
CA TYR A 368 6.25 2.33 -21.25
C TYR A 368 6.20 1.55 -22.57
N LEU A 369 5.95 0.25 -22.49
CA LEU A 369 5.61 -0.56 -23.65
C LEU A 369 4.09 -0.75 -23.68
N ALA A 370 3.41 0.06 -24.50
CA ALA A 370 1.96 0.09 -24.53
C ALA A 370 1.34 -1.21 -25.06
N PRO A 371 0.23 -1.69 -24.47
CA PRO A 371 -0.46 -2.91 -24.89
C PRO A 371 -0.99 -2.79 -26.32
N VAL A 372 -1.26 -3.93 -26.97
CA VAL A 372 -1.80 -3.94 -28.35
C VAL A 372 -3.18 -3.26 -28.42
N ASN A 373 -3.98 -3.38 -27.35
CA ASN A 373 -5.32 -2.80 -27.26
C ASN A 373 -5.29 -1.28 -27.52
N PRO A 374 -5.99 -0.77 -28.56
CA PRO A 374 -6.00 0.66 -28.89
C PRO A 374 -6.64 1.53 -27.79
N PHE A 375 -7.52 0.96 -26.95
CA PHE A 375 -8.19 1.68 -25.88
C PHE A 375 -7.37 1.80 -24.59
N ALA A 376 -6.19 1.17 -24.54
CA ALA A 376 -5.29 1.18 -23.39
C ALA A 376 -3.91 1.79 -23.73
N LYS A 377 -3.82 2.55 -24.83
CA LYS A 377 -2.58 3.21 -25.26
C LYS A 377 -2.21 4.39 -24.37
N GLU A 378 -3.20 5.06 -23.79
CA GLU A 378 -2.95 6.17 -22.89
C GLU A 378 -2.32 5.64 -21.60
N VAL A 379 -1.12 6.15 -21.30
CA VAL A 379 -0.41 5.81 -20.06
C VAL A 379 -1.17 6.36 -18.86
N THR A 380 -1.73 7.56 -19.00
CA THR A 380 -2.39 8.32 -17.94
C THR A 380 -3.89 8.12 -17.89
N LYS A 381 -4.49 8.14 -16.70
CA LYS A 381 -5.94 8.26 -16.51
C LYS A 381 -6.28 9.20 -15.37
N ARG A 382 -7.00 10.28 -15.69
CA ARG A 382 -7.63 11.14 -14.68
C ARG A 382 -9.00 10.58 -14.36
N VAL A 383 -9.27 10.36 -13.08
CA VAL A 383 -10.59 9.91 -12.61
C VAL A 383 -11.31 11.11 -12.04
N ASP A 384 -12.22 11.67 -12.84
CA ASP A 384 -13.10 12.76 -12.41
C ASP A 384 -14.17 12.18 -11.47
N THR A 385 -14.30 12.78 -10.29
CA THR A 385 -15.42 12.51 -9.38
C THR A 385 -16.51 13.54 -9.63
N ASP A 386 -17.71 13.09 -9.98
CA ASP A 386 -18.89 13.95 -10.17
C ASP A 386 -19.28 14.66 -8.86
N THR A 387 -18.65 15.81 -8.60
CA THR A 387 -19.21 16.89 -7.78
C THR A 387 -19.20 18.15 -8.60
N VAL A 388 -20.31 18.37 -9.30
CA VAL A 388 -20.61 19.59 -10.04
C VAL A 388 -20.71 20.75 -9.05
N GLN A 389 -19.81 21.72 -9.16
CA GLN A 389 -20.22 23.11 -9.22
C GLN A 389 -19.24 23.88 -10.12
N GLU A 390 -19.75 24.29 -11.27
CA GLU A 390 -19.12 25.25 -12.17
C GLU A 390 -18.62 26.46 -11.38
N LEU A 391 -17.30 26.60 -11.28
CA LEU A 391 -16.64 27.91 -11.18
C LEU A 391 -15.47 27.92 -12.16
N GLN A 392 -15.73 28.63 -13.25
CA GLN A 392 -14.88 28.84 -14.40
C GLN A 392 -13.70 29.74 -14.02
N VAL A 393 -12.49 29.19 -13.81
CA VAL A 393 -11.21 29.93 -13.84
C VAL A 393 -10.05 28.96 -14.21
N PRO A 394 -8.93 29.43 -14.78
CA PRO A 394 -8.47 29.08 -16.12
C PRO A 394 -7.46 27.92 -16.14
N HIS A 395 -7.42 27.25 -17.30
CA HIS A 395 -6.33 26.39 -17.76
C HIS A 395 -4.94 27.01 -17.50
N VAL A 396 -4.21 26.54 -16.47
CA VAL A 396 -2.76 26.32 -16.53
C VAL A 396 -2.39 25.25 -15.49
N ALA A 397 -2.14 24.03 -15.93
CA ALA A 397 -1.32 23.06 -15.21
C ALA A 397 -0.52 22.30 -16.26
N ALA A 398 0.71 22.74 -16.48
CA ALA A 398 1.64 22.11 -17.40
C ALA A 398 2.07 20.76 -16.83
N LEU A 399 1.77 19.67 -17.56
CA LEU A 399 2.60 18.48 -17.54
C LEU A 399 3.88 18.85 -18.29
N GLU A 400 4.91 19.31 -17.57
CA GLU A 400 6.23 19.46 -18.16
C GLU A 400 6.87 18.08 -18.31
N PHE A 401 6.85 17.56 -19.53
CA PHE A 401 7.82 16.56 -19.96
C PHE A 401 9.14 17.29 -20.19
N LEU A 402 10.14 17.03 -19.35
CA LEU A 402 11.54 17.37 -19.61
C LEU A 402 12.32 16.13 -20.02
#